data_AF-A0A6P0TNL8-F1
#
_entry.id   AF-A0A6P0TNL8-F1
#
_cell.length_a   1.000
_cell.length_b   1.000
_cell.length_c   1.000
_cell.angle_alpha   90.00
_cell.angle_beta   90.00
_cell.angle_gamma   90.00
#
_symmetry.space_group_name_H-M   'P 1'
#
loop_
_entity.id
_entity.type
_entity.pdbx_description
1 polymer ?
#
loop_
_entity_poly.entity_id
_entity_poly.type
_entity_poly.pdbx_seq_one_letter_code
_entity_poly.pdbx_strand_id
1 'polypeptide(L)'
;MIQELKQKSKNKAKKEDEVGQQLKQQPQNDGKKEKVLELIKKYTREVAPELEQVPLGPTNSLKNLGIDSASRAEIIMMIMEELSLNIPRIELAGANNIGELAEIFAAKL
;
A
#
# COMPACT_ATOMS: atom_id res chain seq x y z
N MET A 1 33.21 -15.70 52.03
CA MET A 1 32.92 -16.81 51.10
C MET A 1 31.46 -17.20 51.32
N ILE A 2 30.65 -17.15 50.26
CA ILE A 2 29.22 -17.54 50.20
C ILE A 2 28.21 -16.54 50.81
N GLN A 3 28.08 -15.35 50.21
CA GLN A 3 26.81 -14.60 50.21
C GLN A 3 26.21 -14.44 48.80
N GLU A 4 26.62 -15.27 47.84
CA GLU A 4 26.17 -15.21 46.44
C GLU A 4 25.29 -16.40 46.03
N LEU A 5 24.28 -16.73 46.86
CA LEU A 5 23.31 -17.79 46.54
C LEU A 5 21.85 -17.29 46.43
N LYS A 6 21.61 -16.05 45.97
CA LYS A 6 20.24 -15.53 45.75
C LYS A 6 19.97 -14.78 44.43
N GLN A 7 20.79 -14.92 43.40
CA GLN A 7 20.57 -14.21 42.12
C GLN A 7 20.29 -15.10 40.89
N LYS A 8 20.03 -16.40 41.06
CA LYS A 8 19.69 -17.30 39.95
C LYS A 8 18.19 -17.51 39.64
N SER A 9 17.27 -16.74 40.22
CA SER A 9 15.81 -16.94 39.99
C SER A 9 15.02 -15.75 39.46
N LYS A 10 15.63 -14.76 38.78
CA LYS A 10 14.86 -13.65 38.18
C LYS A 10 15.16 -13.24 36.74
N ASN A 11 15.99 -13.97 35.98
CA ASN A 11 16.23 -13.66 34.56
C ASN A 11 15.61 -14.69 33.59
N LYS A 12 14.32 -15.03 33.78
CA LYS A 12 13.53 -15.79 32.79
C LYS A 12 12.38 -14.98 32.16
N ALA A 13 12.48 -13.65 32.15
CA ALA A 13 11.42 -12.81 31.57
C ALA A 13 11.99 -11.50 30.97
N LYS A 14 12.93 -11.61 30.03
CA LYS A 14 13.27 -10.48 29.12
C LYS A 14 14.11 -10.92 27.91
N LYS A 15 13.58 -11.83 27.11
CA LYS A 15 14.01 -12.02 25.72
C LYS A 15 12.77 -11.87 24.88
N GLU A 16 12.67 -10.71 24.22
CA GLU A 16 11.78 -10.39 23.07
C GLU A 16 11.66 -8.85 22.86
N ASP A 17 12.49 -8.03 23.51
CA ASP A 17 12.85 -6.72 22.98
C ASP A 17 14.14 -6.89 22.16
N GLU A 18 14.03 -7.02 20.82
CA GLU A 18 15.07 -6.70 19.81
C GLU A 18 14.70 -7.30 18.44
N VAL A 19 13.67 -6.74 17.79
CA VAL A 19 13.60 -6.77 16.32
C VAL A 19 13.32 -5.36 15.82
N GLY A 20 14.42 -4.63 15.63
CA GLY A 20 14.59 -3.81 14.44
C GLY A 20 13.73 -2.55 14.32
N GLN A 21 14.04 -1.55 15.13
CA GLN A 21 13.87 -0.15 14.72
C GLN A 21 14.73 0.13 13.48
N GLN A 22 14.19 0.00 12.28
CA GLN A 22 14.79 0.61 11.09
C GLN A 22 13.79 0.71 9.93
N LEU A 23 12.90 1.71 9.99
CA LEU A 23 12.38 2.32 8.75
C LEU A 23 12.93 3.73 8.69
N LYS A 24 14.00 3.83 7.91
CA LYS A 24 14.74 5.03 7.63
C LYS A 24 13.81 6.03 6.94
N GLN A 25 13.91 7.28 7.36
CA GLN A 25 13.32 8.43 6.70
C GLN A 25 13.77 8.45 5.22
N GLN A 26 12.82 8.42 4.29
CA GLN A 26 12.97 8.70 2.86
C GLN A 26 11.81 9.62 2.40
N PRO A 27 12.02 10.43 1.36
CA PRO A 27 11.47 11.78 1.22
C PRO A 27 9.95 11.76 1.06
N GLN A 28 9.29 12.88 1.37
CA GLN A 28 7.86 12.99 1.66
C GLN A 28 6.86 12.65 0.51
N ASN A 29 7.31 11.95 -0.54
CA ASN A 29 6.51 11.38 -1.64
C ASN A 29 6.29 9.87 -1.55
N ASP A 30 7.18 9.13 -0.86
CA ASP A 30 6.88 7.77 -0.39
C ASP A 30 5.75 7.91 0.67
N GLY A 31 5.10 6.89 1.19
CA GLY A 31 3.90 7.05 2.05
C GLY A 31 2.64 7.53 1.32
N LYS A 32 2.65 8.66 0.58
CA LYS A 32 1.49 9.09 -0.23
C LYS A 32 1.24 8.10 -1.38
N LYS A 33 2.28 7.75 -2.13
CA LYS A 33 2.20 6.78 -3.22
C LYS A 33 1.78 5.40 -2.72
N GLU A 34 2.36 4.94 -1.62
CA GLU A 34 2.04 3.65 -0.99
C GLU A 34 0.58 3.61 -0.54
N LYS A 35 0.08 4.69 0.08
CA LYS A 35 -1.35 4.80 0.44
C LYS A 35 -2.24 4.65 -0.80
N VAL A 36 -1.89 5.34 -1.89
CA VAL A 36 -2.67 5.24 -3.14
C VAL A 36 -2.57 3.85 -3.76
N LEU A 37 -1.40 3.21 -3.74
CA LEU A 37 -1.24 1.84 -4.21
C LEU A 37 -2.18 0.88 -3.48
N GLU A 38 -2.28 1.00 -2.15
CA GLU A 38 -3.20 0.17 -1.37
C GLU A 38 -4.67 0.47 -1.69
N LEU A 39 -5.04 1.73 -1.94
CA LEU A 39 -6.39 2.07 -2.41
C LEU A 39 -6.70 1.48 -3.78
N ILE A 40 -5.75 1.54 -4.73
CA ILE A 40 -5.93 0.94 -6.05
C ILE A 40 -6.16 -0.57 -5.90
N LYS A 41 -5.37 -1.27 -5.08
CA LYS A 41 -5.55 -2.70 -4.84
C LYS A 41 -6.90 -3.02 -4.21
N LYS A 42 -7.30 -2.26 -3.18
CA LYS A 42 -8.60 -2.37 -2.50
C LYS A 42 -9.75 -2.28 -3.51
N TYR A 43 -9.84 -1.18 -4.25
CA TYR A 43 -10.97 -0.97 -5.16
C TYR A 43 -10.90 -1.84 -6.41
N THR A 44 -9.70 -2.27 -6.84
CA THR A 44 -9.59 -3.28 -7.90
C THR A 44 -10.27 -4.59 -7.48
N ARG A 45 -10.07 -5.03 -6.23
CA ARG A 45 -10.70 -6.25 -5.71
C ARG A 45 -12.19 -6.09 -5.43
N GLU A 46 -12.62 -4.88 -5.08
CA GLU A 46 -14.03 -4.57 -4.90
C GLU A 46 -14.81 -4.64 -6.22
N VAL A 47 -14.23 -4.11 -7.30
CA VAL A 47 -14.86 -4.09 -8.64
C VAL A 47 -14.65 -5.40 -9.40
N ALA A 48 -13.53 -6.09 -9.20
CA ALA A 48 -13.20 -7.37 -9.82
C ALA A 48 -12.84 -8.43 -8.76
N PRO A 49 -13.84 -9.02 -8.07
CA PRO A 49 -13.62 -10.01 -7.01
C PRO A 49 -12.85 -11.25 -7.45
N GLU A 50 -12.86 -11.57 -8.75
CA GLU A 50 -12.07 -12.65 -9.34
C GLU A 50 -10.55 -12.43 -9.20
N LEU A 51 -10.11 -11.19 -8.97
CA LEU A 51 -8.69 -10.83 -8.76
C LEU A 51 -8.26 -10.87 -7.29
N GLU A 52 -9.11 -11.30 -6.36
CA GLU A 52 -8.80 -11.30 -4.91
C GLU A 52 -7.48 -12.02 -4.59
N GLN A 53 -7.25 -13.17 -5.22
CA GLN A 53 -6.05 -14.00 -5.02
C GLN A 53 -4.92 -13.68 -6.01
N VAL A 54 -5.12 -12.72 -6.92
CA VAL A 54 -4.11 -12.33 -7.91
C VAL A 54 -3.16 -11.31 -7.28
N PRO A 55 -1.83 -11.53 -7.35
CA PRO A 55 -0.86 -10.53 -6.89
C PRO A 55 -0.98 -9.23 -7.70
N LEU A 56 -1.26 -8.13 -7.01
CA LEU A 56 -1.32 -6.79 -7.60
C LEU A 56 -0.08 -6.00 -7.15
N GLY A 57 0.81 -5.72 -8.10
CA GLY A 57 2.02 -4.93 -7.95
C GLY A 57 2.01 -3.67 -8.82
N PRO A 58 2.95 -2.74 -8.58
CA PRO A 58 2.99 -1.45 -9.27
C PRO A 58 3.20 -1.58 -10.78
N THR A 59 3.86 -2.64 -11.25
CA THR A 59 4.10 -2.87 -12.68
C THR A 59 2.91 -3.55 -13.38
N ASN A 60 1.90 -4.00 -12.65
CA ASN A 60 0.75 -4.65 -13.26
C ASN A 60 -0.14 -3.62 -13.97
N SER A 61 -0.55 -3.95 -15.18
CA SER A 61 -1.54 -3.17 -15.92
C SER A 61 -2.94 -3.69 -15.60
N LEU A 62 -3.84 -2.81 -15.17
CA LEU A 62 -5.25 -3.16 -14.95
C LEU A 62 -5.86 -3.79 -16.21
N LYS A 63 -5.54 -3.23 -17.39
CA LYS A 63 -5.98 -3.77 -18.67
C LYS A 63 -5.51 -5.22 -18.88
N ASN A 64 -4.23 -5.51 -18.60
CA ASN A 64 -3.69 -6.86 -18.78
C ASN A 64 -4.20 -7.84 -17.71
N LEU A 65 -4.72 -7.34 -16.59
CA LEU A 65 -5.42 -8.12 -15.57
C LEU A 65 -6.88 -8.43 -15.94
N GLY A 66 -7.35 -7.98 -17.12
CA GLY A 66 -8.72 -8.21 -17.58
C GLY A 66 -9.71 -7.12 -17.15
N ILE A 67 -9.26 -6.07 -16.46
CA ILE A 67 -10.11 -4.93 -16.12
C ILE A 67 -10.42 -4.15 -17.39
N ASP A 68 -11.71 -4.09 -17.73
CA ASP A 68 -12.18 -3.34 -18.88
C ASP A 68 -12.22 -1.81 -18.63
N SER A 69 -12.65 -1.07 -19.64
CA SER A 69 -12.69 0.40 -19.55
C SER A 69 -13.73 0.93 -18.56
N ALA A 70 -14.85 0.22 -18.38
CA ALA A 70 -15.92 0.61 -17.48
C ALA A 70 -15.52 0.34 -16.03
N SER A 71 -14.99 -0.84 -15.74
CA SER A 71 -14.46 -1.19 -14.42
C SER A 71 -13.27 -0.33 -14.03
N ARG A 72 -12.34 -0.02 -14.96
CA ARG A 72 -11.22 0.92 -14.68
C ARG A 72 -11.74 2.31 -14.31
N ALA A 73 -12.79 2.75 -15.00
CA ALA A 73 -13.45 4.02 -14.76
C ALA A 73 -14.11 4.09 -13.37
N GLU A 74 -14.72 3.00 -12.93
CA GLU A 74 -15.30 2.84 -11.60
C GLU A 74 -14.24 2.85 -10.50
N ILE A 75 -13.19 2.03 -10.63
CA ILE A 75 -12.05 2.00 -9.69
C ILE A 75 -11.48 3.42 -9.50
N ILE A 76 -11.23 4.14 -10.59
CA ILE A 76 -10.73 5.52 -10.55
C ILE A 76 -11.67 6.45 -9.80
N MET A 77 -12.99 6.30 -10.00
CA MET A 77 -14.01 7.12 -9.35
C MET A 77 -14.01 6.89 -7.84
N MET A 78 -14.00 5.64 -7.40
CA MET A 78 -13.97 5.29 -5.97
C MET A 78 -12.71 5.82 -5.27
N ILE A 79 -11.55 5.76 -5.94
CA ILE A 79 -10.31 6.33 -5.40
C ILE A 79 -10.40 7.86 -5.28
N MET A 80 -10.93 8.55 -6.29
CA MET A 80 -11.12 10.00 -6.25
C MET A 80 -12.06 10.42 -5.11
N GLU A 81 -13.17 9.69 -4.93
CA GLU A 81 -14.13 9.93 -3.85
C GLU A 81 -13.48 9.74 -2.47
N GLU A 82 -12.79 8.62 -2.25
CA GLU A 82 -12.08 8.31 -0.99
C GLU A 82 -11.02 9.37 -0.65
N LEU A 83 -10.34 9.90 -1.67
CA LEU A 83 -9.32 10.94 -1.51
C LEU A 83 -9.87 12.36 -1.56
N SER A 84 -11.18 12.54 -1.79
CA SER A 84 -11.82 13.85 -2.02
C SER A 84 -11.14 14.68 -3.13
N LEU A 85 -10.72 14.02 -4.20
CA LEU A 85 -10.07 14.61 -5.37
C LEU A 85 -11.04 14.72 -6.54
N ASN A 86 -10.80 15.71 -7.41
CA ASN A 86 -11.52 15.85 -8.68
C ASN A 86 -10.50 16.04 -9.80
N ILE A 87 -10.05 14.93 -10.38
CA ILE A 87 -9.01 14.91 -11.41
C ILE A 87 -9.68 14.68 -12.78
N PRO A 88 -9.41 15.52 -13.79
CA PRO A 88 -9.83 15.24 -15.15
C PRO A 88 -9.34 13.86 -15.63
N ARG A 89 -10.25 13.02 -16.12
CA ARG A 89 -9.92 11.65 -16.56
C ARG A 89 -8.81 11.57 -17.61
N ILE A 90 -8.64 12.60 -18.42
CA ILE A 90 -7.57 12.68 -19.43
C ILE A 90 -6.18 12.67 -18.78
N GLU A 91 -6.02 13.23 -17.58
CA GLU A 91 -4.75 13.18 -16.83
C GLU A 91 -4.43 11.76 -16.36
N LEU A 92 -5.46 10.94 -16.10
CA LEU A 92 -5.32 9.54 -15.66
C LEU A 92 -5.23 8.55 -16.83
N ALA A 93 -5.53 8.99 -18.06
CA ALA A 93 -5.54 8.12 -19.23
C ALA A 93 -4.12 7.65 -19.63
N GLY A 94 -3.08 8.42 -19.26
CA GLY A 94 -1.69 8.09 -19.57
C GLY A 94 -1.07 6.99 -18.71
N ALA A 95 -1.70 6.60 -17.59
CA ALA A 95 -1.18 5.55 -16.72
C ALA A 95 -1.40 4.15 -17.32
N ASN A 96 -0.31 3.45 -17.58
CA ASN A 96 -0.29 2.12 -18.17
C ASN A 96 -0.34 0.99 -17.13
N ASN A 97 0.11 1.29 -15.91
CA ASN A 97 0.17 0.36 -14.79
C ASN A 97 -0.29 1.02 -13.49
N ILE A 98 -0.47 0.19 -12.46
CA ILE A 98 -0.93 0.60 -11.13
C ILE A 98 0.02 1.63 -10.48
N GLY A 99 1.33 1.50 -10.71
CA GLY A 99 2.34 2.39 -10.16
C GLY A 99 2.26 3.80 -10.73
N GLU A 100 2.18 3.93 -12.06
CA GLU A 100 1.97 5.20 -12.75
C GLU A 100 0.64 5.85 -12.34
N LEU A 101 -0.42 5.05 -12.22
CA LEU A 101 -1.71 5.55 -11.73
C LEU A 101 -1.57 6.10 -10.30
N ALA A 102 -0.85 5.39 -9.43
CA ALA A 102 -0.60 5.82 -8.07
C ALA A 102 0.21 7.11 -7.99
N GLU A 103 1.20 7.28 -8.87
CA GLU A 103 2.00 8.50 -8.96
C GLU A 103 1.16 9.72 -9.33
N ILE A 104 0.25 9.58 -10.31
CA ILE A 104 -0.62 10.69 -10.74
C ILE A 104 -1.51 11.14 -9.57
N PHE A 105 -2.12 10.20 -8.85
CA PHE A 105 -2.93 10.51 -7.68
C PHE A 105 -2.10 11.09 -6.53
N ALA A 106 -0.93 10.51 -6.23
CA ALA A 106 -0.06 10.98 -5.16
C ALA A 106 0.43 12.42 -5.40
N ALA A 107 0.64 12.80 -6.67
CA ALA A 107 1.00 14.16 -7.05
C ALA A 107 -0.12 15.20 -6.82
N LYS A 108 -1.36 14.76 -6.54
CA LYS A 108 -2.52 15.63 -6.26
C LYS A 108 -2.89 15.70 -4.78
N LEU A 109 -2.24 14.88 -3.94
CA LEU A 109 -2.36 14.88 -2.47
C LEU A 109 -1.34 15.84 -1.85
#